data_AF-A0A1Q3VZL6-F1
#
_entry.id   AF-A0A1Q3VZL6-F1
#
_cell.length_a   1.000
_cell.length_b   1.000
_cell.length_c   1.000
_cell.angle_alpha   90.00
_cell.angle_beta   90.00
_cell.angle_gamma   90.00
#
_symmetry.space_group_name_H-M   'P 1'
#
loop_
_entity.id
_entity.type
_entity.pdbx_description
1 polymer ?
#
loop_
_entity_poly.entity_id
_entity_poly.type
_entity_poly.pdbx_seq_one_letter_code
_entity_poly.pdbx_strand_id
1 'polypeptide(L)'
;MRAACAAILLSVMSLAMACGAQAQVIIPPSTVPIVPPPPPIPPPRVEVPAVPKMNSPPPFELQNTTPGRIQADTPPAQRRAKHAPPSYGDRVSRCLEEGAALGLGPNERSEYSRACANR
;
A
#
# COMPACT_ATOMS: atom_id res chain seq x y z
N MET A 1 -16.15 58.81 -12.33
CA MET A 1 -14.67 58.73 -12.46
C MET A 1 -13.94 58.81 -11.10
N ARG A 2 -14.27 59.76 -10.22
CA ARG A 2 -13.59 59.90 -8.91
C ARG A 2 -13.75 58.72 -7.94
N ALA A 3 -14.95 58.12 -7.87
CA ALA A 3 -15.22 56.98 -6.98
C ALA A 3 -14.50 55.67 -7.40
N ALA A 4 -14.35 55.44 -8.71
CA ALA A 4 -13.63 54.27 -9.23
C ALA A 4 -12.13 54.34 -8.92
N CYS A 5 -11.53 55.54 -9.01
CA CYS A 5 -10.14 55.76 -8.66
C CYS A 5 -9.88 55.54 -7.16
N ALA A 6 -10.81 55.99 -6.30
CA ALA A 6 -10.73 55.76 -4.86
C ALA A 6 -10.81 54.26 -4.49
N ALA A 7 -11.68 53.50 -5.16
CA ALA A 7 -11.81 52.06 -4.93
C ALA A 7 -10.55 51.27 -5.35
N ILE A 8 -9.91 51.68 -6.45
CA ILE A 8 -8.66 51.08 -6.92
C ILE A 8 -7.50 51.39 -5.96
N LEU A 9 -7.42 52.61 -5.43
CA LEU A 9 -6.38 52.97 -4.46
C LEU A 9 -6.54 52.19 -3.14
N LEU A 10 -7.78 51.96 -2.70
CA LEU A 10 -8.08 51.19 -1.48
C LEU A 10 -7.74 49.69 -1.65
N SER A 11 -7.97 49.12 -2.83
CA SER A 11 -7.64 47.71 -3.10
C SER A 11 -6.14 47.46 -3.17
N VAL A 12 -5.37 48.39 -3.77
CA VAL A 12 -3.90 48.31 -3.83
C VAL A 12 -3.27 48.45 -2.44
N MET A 13 -3.80 49.35 -1.60
CA MET A 13 -3.31 49.50 -0.22
C MET A 13 -3.53 48.25 0.64
N SER A 14 -4.67 47.57 0.44
CA SER A 14 -5.02 46.34 1.16
C SER A 14 -4.07 45.17 0.82
N LEU A 15 -3.60 45.09 -0.44
CA LEU A 15 -2.71 44.03 -0.89
C LEU A 15 -1.28 44.18 -0.33
N ALA A 16 -0.83 45.42 -0.07
CA ALA A 16 0.50 45.69 0.49
C ALA A 16 0.62 45.33 1.98
N MET A 17 -0.48 45.28 2.73
CA MET A 17 -0.47 44.94 4.17
C MET A 17 -0.52 43.44 4.47
N ALA A 18 -0.68 42.58 3.46
CA ALA A 18 -0.78 41.13 3.66
C ALA A 18 0.57 40.41 3.85
N CYS A 19 1.70 41.12 3.68
CA CYS A 19 3.04 40.53 3.79
C CYS A 19 3.71 40.90 5.14
N GLY A 20 3.17 40.37 6.24
CA GLY A 20 3.80 40.44 7.55
C GLY A 20 4.56 39.15 7.86
N ALA A 21 5.90 39.20 7.87
CA ALA A 21 6.76 38.08 8.24
C ALA A 21 6.54 37.69 9.71
N GLN A 22 6.19 36.43 9.95
CA GLN A 22 6.05 35.88 11.29
C GLN A 22 7.43 35.45 11.80
N ALA A 23 7.91 36.02 12.90
CA ALA A 23 9.14 35.59 13.55
C ALA A 23 8.88 34.32 14.38
N GLN A 24 9.48 33.20 13.99
CA GLN A 24 9.45 31.97 14.78
C GLN A 24 10.55 32.00 15.85
N VAL A 25 10.15 31.97 17.13
CA VAL A 25 11.07 31.87 18.25
C VAL A 25 11.57 30.43 18.35
N ILE A 26 12.85 30.22 18.03
CA ILE A 26 13.54 28.94 18.20
C ILE A 26 13.99 28.87 19.66
N ILE A 27 13.30 28.05 20.47
CA ILE A 27 13.77 27.70 21.80
C ILE A 27 14.88 26.66 21.61
N PRO A 28 16.11 26.90 22.12
CA PRO A 28 17.16 25.90 22.05
C PRO A 28 16.77 24.65 22.87
N PRO A 29 17.10 23.44 22.39
CA PRO A 29 16.73 22.22 23.10
C PRO A 29 17.40 22.18 24.49
N SER A 30 16.61 21.87 25.51
CA SER A 30 17.04 21.72 26.89
C SER A 30 18.11 20.62 27.03
N THR A 31 19.12 20.88 27.85
CA THR A 31 20.17 19.93 28.22
C THR A 31 19.60 18.82 29.11
N VAL A 32 19.21 17.71 28.50
CA VAL A 32 18.79 16.51 29.23
C VAL A 32 20.04 15.79 29.77
N PRO A 33 20.10 15.42 31.07
CA PRO A 33 21.20 14.63 31.60
C PRO A 33 21.30 13.29 30.85
N ILE A 34 22.51 12.93 30.41
CA ILE A 34 22.78 11.64 29.77
C ILE A 34 22.80 10.58 30.88
N VAL A 35 21.68 9.88 31.07
CA VAL A 35 21.61 8.69 31.93
C VAL A 35 22.19 7.51 31.15
N PRO A 36 23.07 6.69 31.73
CA PRO A 36 23.56 5.49 31.06
C PRO A 36 22.39 4.58 30.69
N PRO A 37 22.43 3.91 29.53
CA PRO A 37 21.35 3.04 29.10
C PRO A 37 21.16 1.90 30.12
N PRO A 38 19.90 1.47 30.37
CA PRO A 38 19.62 0.34 31.23
C PRO A 38 20.25 -0.95 30.68
N PRO A 39 20.56 -1.93 31.54
CA PRO A 39 21.15 -3.19 31.10
C PRO A 39 20.23 -3.94 30.13
N PRO A 40 20.78 -4.75 29.20
CA PRO A 40 19.99 -5.53 28.27
C PRO A 40 19.07 -6.53 28.99
N ILE A 41 17.81 -6.60 28.59
CA ILE A 41 16.86 -7.61 29.07
C ILE A 41 17.30 -8.98 28.52
N PRO A 42 17.31 -10.06 29.32
CA PRO A 42 17.62 -11.39 28.83
C PRO A 42 16.65 -11.80 27.71
N PRO A 43 17.13 -12.49 26.67
CA PRO A 43 16.28 -12.86 25.54
C PRO A 43 15.13 -13.76 26.03
N PRO A 44 13.90 -13.52 25.55
CA PRO A 44 12.78 -14.39 25.88
C PRO A 44 13.09 -15.81 25.41
N ARG A 45 12.68 -16.80 26.21
CA ARG A 45 12.78 -18.20 25.82
C ARG A 45 11.87 -18.42 24.61
N VAL A 46 12.47 -18.73 23.47
CA VAL A 46 11.75 -19.13 22.26
C VAL A 46 11.41 -20.61 22.40
N GLU A 47 10.21 -20.89 22.89
CA GLU A 47 9.67 -22.25 22.85
C GLU A 47 9.12 -22.48 21.45
N VAL A 48 9.73 -23.42 20.71
CA VAL A 48 9.27 -23.76 19.36
C VAL A 48 7.92 -24.46 19.47
N PRO A 49 6.85 -23.91 18.88
CA PRO A 49 5.57 -24.60 18.85
C PRO A 49 5.71 -25.95 18.16
N ALA A 50 5.03 -26.98 18.67
CA ALA A 50 5.03 -28.29 18.03
C ALA A 50 4.55 -28.15 16.58
N VAL A 51 5.40 -28.52 15.62
CA VAL A 51 5.04 -28.48 14.20
C VAL A 51 3.93 -29.50 13.96
N PRO A 52 2.75 -29.07 13.47
CA PRO A 52 1.68 -29.99 13.12
C PRO A 52 2.19 -30.96 12.06
N LYS A 53 2.22 -32.26 12.37
CA LYS A 53 2.57 -33.28 11.39
C LYS A 53 1.37 -33.53 10.49
N MET A 54 1.58 -33.45 9.18
CA MET A 54 0.63 -33.99 8.22
C MET A 54 0.79 -35.50 8.19
N ASN A 55 -0.30 -36.26 8.30
CA ASN A 55 -0.26 -37.69 8.01
C ASN A 55 0.21 -37.85 6.56
N SER A 56 1.23 -38.69 6.33
CA SER A 56 1.69 -38.97 4.98
C SER A 56 0.49 -39.40 4.12
N PRO A 57 0.38 -38.93 2.87
CA PRO A 57 -0.63 -39.47 1.97
C PRO A 57 -0.54 -41.00 1.97
N PRO A 58 -1.67 -41.71 1.85
CA PRO A 58 -1.66 -43.16 1.80
C PRO A 58 -0.67 -43.62 0.73
N PRO A 59 0.13 -44.67 0.99
CA PRO A 59 1.05 -45.20 0.00
C PRO A 59 0.28 -45.43 -1.29
N PHE A 60 0.83 -44.97 -2.42
CA PHE A 60 0.23 -45.18 -3.72
C PHE A 60 0.01 -46.70 -3.89
N GLU A 61 -1.25 -47.14 -3.90
CA GLU A 61 -1.56 -48.49 -4.36
C GLU A 61 -1.05 -48.57 -5.79
N LEU A 62 -0.14 -49.50 -6.05
CA LEU A 62 0.37 -49.74 -7.40
C LEU A 62 -0.84 -49.94 -8.32
N GLN A 63 -1.10 -48.95 -9.16
CA GLN A 63 -2.03 -49.08 -10.28
C GLN A 63 -1.56 -50.30 -11.07
N ASN A 64 -2.39 -51.35 -10.99
CA ASN A 64 -2.32 -52.63 -11.68
C ASN A 64 -1.15 -52.79 -12.67
N THR A 65 -0.21 -53.68 -12.33
CA THR A 65 1.10 -53.94 -12.95
C THR A 65 1.06 -54.55 -14.37
N THR A 66 0.04 -54.25 -15.17
CA THR A 66 0.03 -54.65 -16.58
C THR A 66 0.75 -53.57 -17.40
N PRO A 67 1.93 -53.85 -17.99
CA PRO A 67 2.67 -52.86 -18.77
C PRO A 67 1.88 -52.60 -20.05
N GLY A 68 1.23 -51.45 -20.15
CA GLY A 68 0.55 -51.07 -21.39
C GLY A 68 -0.42 -49.91 -21.29
N ARG A 69 -1.03 -49.64 -20.13
CA ARG A 69 -1.92 -48.47 -19.96
C ARG A 69 -1.84 -47.96 -18.53
N ILE A 70 -1.19 -46.81 -18.34
CA ILE A 70 -1.49 -45.94 -17.20
C ILE A 70 -2.92 -45.46 -17.42
N GLN A 71 -3.89 -46.09 -16.76
CA GLN A 71 -5.23 -45.55 -16.69
C GLN A 71 -5.13 -44.38 -15.72
N ALA A 72 -5.00 -43.15 -16.24
CA ALA A 72 -5.05 -41.98 -15.39
C ALA A 72 -6.42 -41.99 -14.69
N ASP A 73 -6.40 -42.25 -13.39
CA ASP A 73 -7.59 -42.10 -12.55
C ASP A 73 -8.21 -40.74 -12.84
N THR A 74 -9.54 -40.74 -12.97
CA THR A 74 -10.39 -39.58 -13.33
C THR A 74 -9.73 -38.29 -12.83
N PRO A 75 -9.30 -37.38 -13.72
CA PRO A 75 -8.62 -36.17 -13.32
C PRO A 75 -9.44 -35.51 -12.21
N PRO A 76 -8.83 -35.17 -11.05
CA PRO A 76 -9.57 -34.51 -9.99
C PRO A 76 -10.24 -33.32 -10.63
N ALA A 77 -11.58 -33.26 -10.50
CA ALA A 77 -12.37 -32.25 -11.18
C ALA A 77 -11.66 -30.93 -10.97
N GLN A 78 -11.19 -30.31 -12.05
CA GLN A 78 -10.53 -29.01 -11.98
C GLN A 78 -11.60 -28.05 -11.46
N ARG A 79 -11.74 -27.95 -10.13
CA ARG A 79 -12.23 -26.77 -9.48
C ARG A 79 -11.12 -25.76 -9.70
N ARG A 80 -11.03 -25.26 -10.94
CA ARG A 80 -10.62 -23.89 -11.17
C ARG A 80 -11.58 -23.12 -10.28
N ALA A 81 -11.17 -22.84 -9.05
CA ALA A 81 -11.82 -21.82 -8.26
C ALA A 81 -11.83 -20.64 -9.21
N LYS A 82 -13.03 -20.34 -9.76
CA LYS A 82 -13.18 -19.20 -10.66
C LYS A 82 -12.62 -18.07 -9.84
N HIS A 83 -11.44 -17.56 -10.23
CA HIS A 83 -10.83 -16.45 -9.52
C HIS A 83 -11.92 -15.40 -9.43
N ALA A 84 -12.26 -15.00 -8.20
CA ALA A 84 -13.25 -13.95 -8.04
C ALA A 84 -12.80 -12.77 -8.90
N PRO A 85 -13.72 -12.11 -9.63
CA PRO A 85 -13.34 -10.92 -10.37
C PRO A 85 -12.65 -9.95 -9.39
N PRO A 86 -11.56 -9.28 -9.81
CA PRO A 86 -10.80 -8.40 -8.92
C PRO A 86 -11.73 -7.35 -8.30
N SER A 87 -11.56 -7.11 -7.01
CA SER A 87 -12.36 -6.12 -6.30
C SER A 87 -12.09 -4.73 -6.88
N TYR A 88 -12.98 -3.77 -6.63
CA TYR A 88 -12.75 -2.40 -7.09
C TYR A 88 -11.40 -1.86 -6.62
N GLY A 89 -11.01 -2.14 -5.37
CA GLY A 89 -9.71 -1.75 -4.83
C GLY A 89 -8.53 -2.35 -5.59
N ASP A 90 -8.62 -3.63 -5.95
CA ASP A 90 -7.57 -4.32 -6.75
C ASP A 90 -7.47 -3.75 -8.16
N ARG A 91 -8.57 -3.23 -8.71
CA ARG A 91 -8.54 -2.54 -10.00
C ARG A 91 -7.88 -1.17 -9.86
N VAL A 92 -8.21 -0.40 -8.82
CA VAL A 92 -7.60 0.91 -8.56
C VAL A 92 -6.09 0.79 -8.38
N SER A 93 -5.59 -0.18 -7.61
CA SER A 93 -4.15 -0.39 -7.41
C SER A 93 -3.44 -0.71 -8.72
N ARG A 94 -3.99 -1.64 -9.53
CA ARG A 94 -3.44 -1.96 -10.86
C ARG A 94 -3.43 -0.75 -11.79
N CYS A 95 -4.51 0.04 -11.82
CA CYS A 95 -4.59 1.22 -12.67
C CYS A 95 -3.62 2.34 -12.21
N LEU A 96 -3.34 2.45 -10.91
CA LEU A 96 -2.31 3.37 -10.42
C LEU A 96 -0.91 2.94 -10.88
N GLU A 97 -0.62 1.64 -10.88
CA GLU A 97 0.64 1.09 -11.39
C GLU A 97 0.78 1.26 -12.91
N GLU A 98 -0.27 1.01 -13.69
CA GLU A 98 -0.28 1.31 -15.12
C GLU A 98 -0.05 2.79 -15.39
N GLY A 99 -0.73 3.67 -14.66
CA GLY A 99 -0.50 5.11 -14.79
C GLY A 99 0.93 5.52 -14.41
N ALA A 100 1.56 4.78 -13.50
CA ALA A 100 2.99 4.92 -13.21
C ALA A 100 3.88 4.53 -14.38
N ALA A 101 3.60 3.38 -14.99
CA ALA A 101 4.32 2.86 -16.13
C ALA A 101 4.20 3.76 -17.35
N LEU A 102 3.08 4.47 -17.50
CA LEU A 102 2.85 5.48 -18.52
C LEU A 102 3.53 6.83 -18.23
N GLY A 103 4.16 6.99 -17.07
CA GLY A 103 4.86 8.22 -16.67
C GLY A 103 3.94 9.36 -16.23
N LEU A 104 2.66 9.08 -15.91
CA LEU A 104 1.72 10.11 -15.47
C LEU A 104 2.14 10.69 -14.12
N GLY A 105 2.00 12.01 -13.97
CA GLY A 105 2.21 12.68 -12.69
C GLY A 105 1.17 12.28 -11.62
N PRO A 106 1.36 12.65 -10.35
CA PRO A 106 0.47 12.23 -9.26
C PRO A 106 -1.01 12.59 -9.49
N ASN A 107 -1.30 13.80 -9.98
CA ASN A 107 -2.66 14.23 -10.26
C ASN A 107 -3.28 13.48 -11.44
N GLU A 108 -2.57 13.41 -12.57
CA GLU A 108 -3.04 12.73 -13.78
C GLU A 108 -3.25 11.23 -13.54
N ARG A 109 -2.38 10.61 -12.74
CA ARG A 109 -2.48 9.21 -12.32
C ARG A 109 -3.71 8.96 -11.44
N SER A 110 -4.05 9.91 -10.58
CA SER A 110 -5.26 9.82 -9.75
C SER A 110 -6.53 9.87 -10.60
N GLU A 111 -6.57 10.75 -11.61
CA GLU A 111 -7.69 10.84 -12.56
C GLU A 111 -7.78 9.60 -13.46
N TYR A 112 -6.64 9.14 -13.98
CA TYR A 112 -6.52 7.93 -14.78
C TYR A 112 -7.02 6.71 -14.02
N SER A 113 -6.58 6.52 -12.77
CA SER A 113 -6.97 5.35 -11.97
C SER A 113 -8.48 5.28 -11.71
N ARG A 114 -9.14 6.42 -11.50
CA ARG A 114 -10.60 6.51 -11.34
C ARG A 114 -11.33 6.13 -12.62
N ALA A 115 -10.86 6.58 -13.78
CA ALA A 115 -11.47 6.24 -15.06
C ALA A 115 -11.21 4.77 -15.46
N CYS A 116 -10.00 4.27 -15.20
CA CYS A 116 -9.57 2.90 -15.50
C CYS A 116 -10.27 1.85 -14.62
N ALA A 117 -10.41 2.08 -13.31
CA ALA A 117 -11.03 1.12 -12.40
C ALA A 117 -12.56 0.94 -12.62
N ASN A 118 -13.18 1.86 -13.36
CA ASN A 118 -14.59 1.81 -13.76
C ASN A 118 -14.81 1.10 -15.11
N ARG A 119 -13.75 0.73 -15.83
CA ARG A 119 -13.82 -0.13 -17.02
C ARG A 119 -13.74 -1.61 -16.63
#